data_AF-A0A1Y3ECR2-F1
#
_entry.id   AF-A0A1Y3ECR2-F1
#
_cell.length_a   1.000
_cell.length_b   1.000
_cell.length_c   1.000
_cell.angle_alpha   90.00
_cell.angle_beta   90.00
_cell.angle_gamma   90.00
#
_symmetry.space_group_name_H-M   'P 1'
#
loop_
_entity.id
_entity.type
_entity.pdbx_description
1 polymer ?
#
loop_
_entity_poly.entity_id
_entity_poly.type
_entity_poly.pdbx_seq_one_letter_code
_entity_poly.pdbx_strand_id
1 'polypeptide(L)'
;MSKQTNCANCDEEQASMRRPACGTLLCKKCFSAAFEADVHRTITTEQFFTDGENVVIGVSGGKDSAVVLHVLYLLNERFNYGLHLSMLAVNEGIAGYRD
;
A
#
# COMPACT_ATOMS: atom_id res chain seq x y z
N MET A 1 -18.24 20.41 -21.97
CA MET A 1 -18.76 19.35 -21.07
C MET A 1 -17.69 18.27 -21.00
N SER A 2 -16.96 18.15 -19.90
CA SER A 2 -16.00 17.05 -19.70
C SER A 2 -16.79 15.74 -19.58
N LYS A 3 -16.52 14.79 -20.46
CA LYS A 3 -17.17 13.48 -20.47
C LYS A 3 -16.70 12.72 -19.21
N GLN A 4 -17.56 12.63 -18.20
CA GLN A 4 -17.29 11.84 -16.99
C GLN A 4 -17.10 10.39 -17.41
N THR A 5 -15.93 9.83 -17.12
CA THR A 5 -15.56 8.47 -17.50
C THR A 5 -15.73 7.57 -16.29
N ASN A 6 -16.51 6.50 -16.41
CA ASN A 6 -16.66 5.50 -15.35
C ASN A 6 -15.37 4.72 -15.14
N CYS A 7 -15.24 4.09 -13.97
CA CYS A 7 -14.14 3.20 -13.64
C CYS A 7 -14.05 2.05 -14.63
N ALA A 8 -12.90 1.87 -15.27
CA ALA A 8 -12.71 0.81 -16.25
C ALA A 8 -12.73 -0.61 -15.65
N ASN A 9 -12.71 -0.75 -14.32
CA ASN A 9 -12.70 -2.05 -13.64
C ASN A 9 -14.09 -2.47 -13.11
N CYS A 10 -14.81 -1.56 -12.44
CA CYS A 10 -16.12 -1.90 -11.86
C CYS A 10 -17.31 -1.28 -12.58
N ASP A 11 -17.12 -0.25 -13.42
CA ASP A 11 -18.19 0.54 -14.07
C ASP A 11 -19.24 1.18 -13.13
N GLU A 12 -19.12 1.01 -11.81
CA GLU A 12 -20.07 1.49 -10.80
C GLU A 12 -19.79 2.93 -10.32
N GLU A 13 -18.52 3.31 -10.25
CA GLU A 13 -18.08 4.62 -9.74
C GLU A 13 -17.33 5.41 -10.82
N GLN A 14 -17.32 6.73 -10.70
CA GLN A 14 -16.55 7.59 -11.60
C GLN A 14 -15.05 7.36 -11.43
N ALA A 15 -14.34 7.31 -12.54
CA ALA A 15 -12.89 7.24 -12.50
C ALA A 15 -12.31 8.56 -11.97
N SER A 16 -11.40 8.43 -10.99
CA SER A 16 -10.76 9.57 -10.33
C SER A 16 -9.23 9.50 -10.36
N MET A 17 -8.67 8.35 -10.75
CA MET A 17 -7.22 8.13 -10.79
C MET A 17 -6.83 7.42 -12.08
N ARG A 18 -5.63 7.71 -12.57
CA ARG A 18 -5.02 7.05 -13.73
C ARG A 18 -3.89 6.15 -13.26
N ARG A 19 -3.91 4.87 -13.63
CA ARG A 19 -2.77 3.96 -13.35
C ARG A 19 -1.56 4.38 -14.19
N PRO A 20 -0.39 4.65 -13.57
CA PRO A 20 0.81 5.02 -14.32
C PRO A 20 1.30 3.91 -15.27
N ALA A 21 1.20 2.65 -14.85
CA ALA A 21 1.75 1.51 -15.58
C ALA A 21 1.06 1.23 -16.94
N CYS A 22 -0.25 1.45 -17.02
CA CYS A 22 -1.06 1.07 -18.19
C CYS A 22 -1.99 2.18 -18.70
N GLY A 23 -2.07 3.32 -18.01
CA GLY A 23 -2.91 4.45 -18.39
C GLY A 23 -4.41 4.29 -18.11
N THR A 24 -4.85 3.17 -17.54
CA THR A 24 -6.26 2.88 -17.22
C THR A 24 -6.83 3.84 -16.17
N LEU A 25 -8.06 4.31 -16.38
CA LEU A 25 -8.78 5.18 -15.45
C LEU A 25 -9.62 4.34 -14.48
N LEU A 26 -9.41 4.52 -13.18
CA LEU A 26 -10.04 3.76 -12.10
C LEU A 26 -10.68 4.69 -11.06
N CYS A 27 -11.72 4.21 -10.39
CA CYS A 27 -12.22 4.81 -9.15
C CYS A 27 -11.23 4.56 -8.00
N LYS A 28 -11.47 5.20 -6.85
CA LYS A 28 -10.57 5.11 -5.68
C LYS A 28 -10.38 3.68 -5.19
N LYS A 29 -11.48 2.95 -5.01
CA LYS A 29 -11.47 1.57 -4.50
C LYS A 29 -10.70 0.63 -5.42
N CYS A 30 -11.02 0.66 -6.72
CA CYS A 30 -10.36 -0.20 -7.71
C CYS A 30 -8.87 0.12 -7.84
N PHE A 31 -8.48 1.39 -7.75
CA PHE A 31 -7.08 1.77 -7.75
C PHE A 31 -6.32 1.22 -6.52
N SER A 32 -6.87 1.40 -5.31
CA SER A 32 -6.26 0.89 -4.08
C SER A 32 -6.13 -0.64 -4.10
N ALA A 33 -7.18 -1.35 -4.51
CA ALA A 33 -7.16 -2.80 -4.64
C ALA A 33 -6.10 -3.28 -5.65
N ALA A 34 -6.00 -2.61 -6.80
CA ALA A 34 -5.00 -2.94 -7.79
C ALA A 34 -3.56 -2.62 -7.33
N PHE A 35 -3.38 -1.54 -6.56
CA PHE A 35 -2.09 -1.19 -5.95
C PHE A 35 -1.67 -2.24 -4.90
N GLU A 36 -2.57 -2.60 -3.99
CA GLU A 36 -2.33 -3.65 -2.98
C GLU A 36 -2.02 -5.01 -3.63
N ALA A 37 -2.71 -5.36 -4.72
CA ALA A 37 -2.45 -6.59 -5.47
C ALA A 37 -1.05 -6.58 -6.14
N ASP A 38 -0.60 -5.43 -6.66
CA ASP A 38 0.76 -5.30 -7.19
C ASP A 38 1.81 -5.47 -6.07
N VAL A 39 1.57 -4.91 -4.88
CA VAL A 39 2.47 -5.10 -3.72
C VAL A 39 2.51 -6.57 -3.28
N HIS A 40 1.35 -7.22 -3.16
CA HIS A 40 1.26 -8.65 -2.86
C HIS A 40 2.05 -9.49 -3.86
N ARG A 41 1.86 -9.23 -5.16
CA ARG A 41 2.58 -9.95 -6.22
C ARG A 41 4.08 -9.78 -6.08
N THR A 42 4.57 -8.58 -5.82
CA THR A 42 6.00 -8.33 -5.61
C THR A 42 6.53 -9.12 -4.41
N ILE A 43 5.85 -9.04 -3.27
CA ILE A 43 6.22 -9.79 -2.05
C ILE A 43 6.35 -11.29 -2.33
N THR A 44 5.35 -11.88 -3.01
CA THR A 44 5.32 -13.33 -3.26
C THR A 44 6.31 -13.75 -4.34
N THR A 45 6.53 -12.92 -5.36
CA THR A 45 7.46 -13.22 -6.46
C THR A 45 8.90 -13.17 -5.98
N GLU A 46 9.24 -12.16 -5.18
CA GLU A 46 10.59 -11.93 -4.67
C GLU A 46 10.85 -12.65 -3.33
N GLN A 47 9.85 -13.36 -2.79
CA GLN A 47 9.94 -14.12 -1.54
C GLN A 47 10.53 -13.31 -0.38
N PHE A 48 9.97 -12.12 -0.13
CA PHE A 48 10.50 -11.18 0.87
C PHE A 48 10.57 -11.72 2.30
N PHE A 49 9.74 -12.69 2.62
CA PHE A 49 9.68 -13.33 3.93
C PHE A 49 9.07 -14.72 3.81
N THR A 50 9.17 -15.48 4.89
CA THR A 50 8.53 -16.77 5.10
C THR A 50 7.31 -16.62 6.03
N ASP A 51 6.39 -17.57 5.95
CA ASP A 51 5.19 -17.57 6.81
C ASP A 51 5.58 -17.61 8.30
N GLY A 52 4.94 -16.77 9.12
CA GLY A 52 5.24 -16.71 10.55
C GLY A 52 6.46 -15.87 10.95
N GLU A 53 7.13 -15.23 9.99
CA GLU A 53 8.37 -14.49 10.25
C GLU A 53 8.15 -13.17 11.03
N ASN A 54 9.16 -12.77 11.80
CA ASN A 54 9.16 -11.48 12.49
C ASN A 54 9.69 -10.40 11.56
N VAL A 55 8.87 -9.40 11.25
CA VAL A 55 9.22 -8.32 10.33
C VAL A 55 9.17 -6.98 11.06
N VAL A 56 10.32 -6.30 11.10
CA VAL A 56 10.43 -4.94 11.66
C VAL A 56 10.37 -3.91 10.53
N ILE A 57 9.41 -3.00 10.62
CA ILE A 57 9.17 -1.94 9.63
C ILE A 57 9.74 -0.64 10.19
N GLY A 58 10.75 -0.09 9.49
CA GLY A 58 11.27 1.24 9.77
C GLY A 58 10.29 2.33 9.34
N VAL A 59 9.86 3.17 10.27
CA VAL A 59 8.89 4.26 10.00
C VAL A 59 9.50 5.61 10.33
N SER A 60 9.57 6.47 9.30
CA SER A 60 10.08 7.84 9.41
C SER A 60 9.00 8.87 9.76
N GLY A 61 7.73 8.49 9.64
CA GLY A 61 6.57 9.40 9.71
C GLY A 61 6.17 9.97 8.35
N GLY A 62 6.91 9.67 7.29
CA GLY A 62 6.54 10.05 5.92
C GLY A 62 5.46 9.14 5.32
N LYS A 63 4.75 9.68 4.32
CA LYS A 63 3.67 8.99 3.59
C LYS A 63 4.07 7.60 3.07
N ASP A 64 5.31 7.46 2.60
CA ASP A 64 5.78 6.23 1.99
C ASP A 64 5.91 5.12 3.05
N SER A 65 6.56 5.41 4.18
CA SER A 65 6.69 4.47 5.29
C SER A 65 5.34 4.13 5.95
N ALA A 66 4.43 5.10 6.04
CA ALA A 66 3.09 4.88 6.57
C ALA A 66 2.26 3.96 5.65
N VAL A 67 2.37 4.14 4.33
CA VAL A 67 1.70 3.27 3.34
C VAL A 67 2.28 1.86 3.40
N VAL A 68 3.60 1.70 3.50
CA VAL A 68 4.23 0.37 3.67
C VAL A 68 3.68 -0.34 4.90
N LEU A 69 3.70 0.31 6.07
CA LEU A 69 3.14 -0.24 7.31
C LEU A 69 1.68 -0.66 7.13
N HIS A 70 0.85 0.24 6.59
CA HIS A 70 -0.58 0.00 6.41
C HIS A 70 -0.86 -1.17 5.44
N VAL A 71 -0.19 -1.20 4.29
CA VAL A 71 -0.40 -2.23 3.27
C VAL A 71 0.12 -3.57 3.75
N LEU A 72 1.29 -3.65 4.41
CA LEU A 72 1.79 -4.90 4.98
C LEU A 72 0.83 -5.47 6.01
N TYR A 73 0.28 -4.63 6.90
CA TYR A 73 -0.74 -5.06 7.86
C TYR A 73 -1.99 -5.61 7.15
N LEU A 74 -2.53 -4.88 6.16
CA LEU A 74 -3.71 -5.33 5.41
C LEU A 74 -3.48 -6.64 4.64
N LEU A 75 -2.32 -6.78 3.99
CA LEU A 75 -1.98 -7.98 3.24
C LEU A 75 -1.71 -9.17 4.15
N ASN A 76 -1.11 -8.95 5.32
CA ASN A 76 -0.90 -9.99 6.32
C ASN A 76 -2.23 -10.62 6.75
N GLU A 77 -3.24 -9.80 7.05
CA GLU A 77 -4.58 -10.26 7.40
C GLU A 77 -5.29 -10.93 6.20
N ARG A 78 -5.23 -10.29 5.02
CA ARG A 78 -5.99 -10.74 3.84
C ARG A 78 -5.47 -12.05 3.25
N PHE A 79 -4.15 -12.23 3.23
CA PHE A 79 -3.48 -13.38 2.62
C PHE A 79 -2.93 -14.36 3.65
N ASN A 80 -3.13 -14.09 4.94
CA ASN A 80 -2.72 -14.93 6.06
C ASN A 80 -1.22 -15.29 6.01
N TYR A 81 -0.36 -14.29 5.78
CA TYR A 81 1.11 -14.49 5.82
C TYR A 81 1.60 -14.91 7.21
N GLY A 82 0.80 -14.65 8.26
CA GLY A 82 1.14 -15.03 9.64
C GLY A 82 2.28 -14.21 10.24
N LEU A 83 2.64 -13.07 9.64
CA LEU A 83 3.77 -12.27 10.09
C LEU A 83 3.54 -11.65 11.46
N HIS A 84 4.61 -11.59 12.25
CA HIS A 84 4.69 -10.81 13.47
C HIS A 84 5.27 -9.44 13.15
N LEU A 85 4.41 -8.45 12.94
CA LEU A 85 4.80 -7.10 12.53
C LEU A 85 5.15 -6.22 13.73
N SER A 86 6.29 -5.54 13.66
CA SER A 86 6.72 -4.52 14.63
C SER A 86 7.15 -3.24 13.91
N MET A 87 6.93 -2.08 14.53
CA MET A 87 7.36 -0.79 13.99
C MET A 87 8.56 -0.26 14.77
N LEU A 88 9.57 0.23 14.04
CA LEU A 88 10.71 0.96 14.60
C LEU A 88 10.71 2.39 14.06
N ALA A 89 10.63 3.37 14.96
CA ALA A 89 10.85 4.78 14.64
C ALA A 89 12.10 5.27 15.40
N VAL A 90 13.01 5.92 14.67
CA VAL A 90 14.24 6.49 15.24
C VAL A 90 14.05 7.99 15.43
N ASN A 91 14.24 8.48 16.65
CA ASN A 91 14.32 9.92 16.92
C ASN A 91 15.77 10.40 16.70
N GLU A 92 15.96 11.32 15.76
CA GLU A 92 17.27 11.85 15.36
C GLU A 92 17.80 12.94 16.32
N GLY A 93 16.99 13.39 17.29
CA GLY A 93 17.39 14.41 18.25
C GLY A 93 17.39 15.84 17.68
N ILE A 94 16.65 16.08 16.59
CA ILE A 94 16.49 17.43 16.01
C ILE A 94 15.44 18.19 16.81
N ALA A 95 15.89 19.16 17.60
CA ALA A 95 15.02 19.98 18.44
C ALA A 95 13.91 20.66 17.63
N GLY A 96 12.66 20.57 18.11
CA GLY A 96 11.49 21.21 17.49
C GLY A 96 10.96 20.56 16.21
N TYR A 97 11.47 19.39 15.81
CA TYR A 97 10.95 18.65 14.65
C TYR A 97 9.91 17.57 15.03
N ARG A 98 10.06 16.93 16.21
CA ARG A 98 9.23 15.79 16.64
C ARG A 98 8.59 15.94 18.03
N ASP A 99 8.75 17.10 18.67
CA ASP A 99 8.10 17.43 19.95
C ASP A 99 6.67 17.95 19.73
#